data_AF-A0A0A9DBL5-F1
#
_entry.id   AF-A0A0A9DBL5-F1
#
_cell.length_a   1.000
_cell.length_b   1.000
_cell.length_c   1.000
_cell.angle_alpha   90.00
_cell.angle_beta   90.00
_cell.angle_gamma   90.00
#
_symmetry.space_group_name_H-M   'P 1'
#
loop_
_entity.id
_entity.type
_entity.pdbx_description
1 polymer ?
#
loop_
_entity_poly.entity_id
_entity_poly.type
_entity_poly.pdbx_seq_one_letter_code
_entity_poly.pdbx_strand_id
1 'polypeptide(L)'
;MLLDKTRTVKIADFGVARVEASNPSDMTGETGTLGYMAPEVLNGHPYNRKCDVYSFGICLWEVYCCDMPYPDLSFSEVTSAVVRQNLRPEIPRCCPSSLANVMKRCWDANPDKRPEMAEVVSMLEAIDTSKGGGMIPKDQSQGCLSCFSRHRGP
;
A
#
# COMPACT_ATOMS: atom_id res chain seq x y z
N MET A 1 9.67 4.25 -1.38
CA MET A 1 10.07 3.67 -2.69
C MET A 1 10.70 4.77 -3.54
N LEU A 2 11.69 4.45 -4.37
CA LEU A 2 12.33 5.38 -5.29
C LEU A 2 12.18 4.86 -6.73
N LEU A 3 12.11 5.78 -7.70
CA LEU A 3 12.04 5.45 -9.12
C LEU A 3 13.32 5.91 -9.81
N ASP A 4 13.97 5.03 -10.55
CA ASP A 4 15.13 5.43 -11.36
C ASP A 4 14.73 5.94 -12.77
N LYS A 5 15.73 6.34 -13.55
CA LYS A 5 15.53 6.91 -14.89
C LYS A 5 14.86 5.93 -15.87
N THR A 6 14.93 4.63 -15.63
CA THR A 6 14.33 3.60 -16.49
C THR A 6 12.95 3.17 -15.99
N ARG A 7 12.36 3.91 -15.04
CA ARG A 7 11.08 3.58 -14.40
C ARG A 7 11.12 2.27 -13.61
N THR A 8 12.30 1.88 -13.12
CA THR A 8 12.45 0.74 -12.21
C THR A 8 12.20 1.22 -10.79
N VAL A 9 11.21 0.62 -10.12
CA VAL A 9 10.92 0.89 -8.71
C VAL A 9 11.95 0.18 -7.84
N LYS A 10 12.52 0.90 -6.88
CA LYS A 10 13.47 0.37 -5.90
C LYS A 10 12.94 0.64 -4.48
N ILE A 11 13.00 -0.39 -3.65
CA ILE A 11 12.80 -0.24 -2.21
C ILE A 11 14.07 0.37 -1.63
N ALA A 12 13.90 1.39 -0.81
CA ALA A 12 14.98 2.10 -0.14
C ALA A 12 14.53 2.37 1.30
N ASP A 13 15.45 2.90 2.11
CA ASP A 13 15.23 3.19 3.53
C ASP A 13 14.97 1.93 4.38
N PHE A 14 16.00 1.09 4.45
CA PHE A 14 16.05 -0.05 5.38
C PHE A 14 16.58 0.37 6.77
N GLY A 15 16.50 1.65 7.14
CA GLY A 15 17.13 2.20 8.35
C GLY A 15 16.64 1.57 9.67
N VAL A 16 15.46 0.96 9.63
CA VAL A 16 14.85 0.22 10.75
C VAL A 16 14.78 -1.30 10.52
N ALA A 17 15.36 -1.79 9.42
CA ALA A 17 15.34 -3.22 9.09
C ALA A 17 16.07 -4.06 10.15
N ARG A 18 15.62 -5.30 10.32
CA ARG A 18 16.17 -6.26 11.28
C ARG A 18 16.38 -7.60 10.59
N VAL A 19 17.37 -8.36 11.07
CA VAL A 19 17.46 -9.78 10.77
C VAL A 19 16.28 -10.45 11.49
N GLU A 20 15.57 -11.34 10.79
CA GLU A 20 14.48 -12.10 11.40
C GLU A 20 15.00 -12.82 12.64
N ALA A 21 14.49 -12.44 13.81
CA ALA A 21 14.91 -13.02 15.05
C ALA A 21 14.41 -14.46 15.16
N SER A 22 15.22 -15.33 15.77
CA SER A 22 14.80 -16.72 16.04
C SER A 22 13.61 -16.77 17.00
N ASN A 23 13.47 -15.77 17.87
CA ASN A 23 12.31 -15.58 18.74
C ASN A 23 11.51 -14.33 18.31
N PRO A 24 10.21 -14.46 17.99
CA PRO A 24 9.35 -13.33 17.64
C PRO A 24 9.25 -12.22 18.70
N SER A 25 9.55 -12.53 19.97
CA SER A 25 9.58 -11.59 21.10
C SER A 25 10.75 -10.61 21.06
N ASP A 26 11.79 -10.89 20.27
CA ASP A 26 12.99 -10.06 20.18
C ASP A 26 12.81 -8.91 19.17
N MET A 27 11.65 -8.89 18.49
CA MET A 27 11.26 -7.83 17.57
C MET A 27 10.67 -6.65 18.35
N THR A 28 11.26 -5.45 18.22
CA THR A 28 10.78 -4.24 18.91
C THR A 28 9.43 -3.78 18.36
N GLY A 29 8.47 -3.42 19.24
CA GLY A 29 7.19 -2.82 18.85
C GLY A 29 7.31 -1.36 18.38
N GLU A 30 6.22 -0.81 17.82
CA GLU A 30 6.01 0.62 17.53
C GLU A 30 6.96 1.28 16.51
N THR A 31 7.73 0.51 15.73
CA THR A 31 8.64 1.08 14.71
C THR A 31 8.05 0.96 13.31
N GLY A 32 7.95 2.08 12.57
CA GLY A 32 7.42 2.13 11.20
C GLY A 32 6.54 3.35 10.92
N THR A 33 6.02 3.47 9.69
CA THR A 33 5.08 4.54 9.31
C THR A 33 3.65 4.08 9.57
N LEU A 34 2.90 4.86 10.38
CA LEU A 34 1.65 4.42 11.01
C LEU A 34 0.61 3.80 10.07
N GLY A 35 0.34 4.45 8.93
CA GLY A 35 -0.67 3.98 7.98
C GLY A 35 -0.34 2.64 7.30
N TYR A 36 0.90 2.17 7.42
CA TYR A 36 1.39 0.95 6.79
C TYR A 36 1.55 -0.21 7.77
N MET A 37 1.52 0.06 9.07
CA MET A 37 1.77 -0.97 10.09
C MET A 37 0.67 -2.03 10.12
N ALA A 38 1.08 -3.29 10.26
CA ALA A 38 0.18 -4.40 10.47
C ALA A 38 -0.51 -4.33 11.85
N PRO A 39 -1.72 -4.89 12.03
CA PRO A 39 -2.46 -4.83 13.28
C PRO A 39 -1.69 -5.39 14.50
N GLU A 40 -0.92 -6.46 14.31
CA GLU A 40 -0.10 -7.06 15.36
C GLU A 40 1.07 -6.15 15.78
N VAL A 41 1.63 -5.37 14.84
CA VAL A 41 2.70 -4.40 15.13
C VAL A 41 2.14 -3.20 15.89
N LEU A 42 0.95 -2.71 15.49
CA LEU A 42 0.24 -1.62 16.18
C LEU A 42 -0.15 -1.99 17.63
N ASN A 43 -0.43 -3.27 17.89
CA ASN A 43 -0.71 -3.77 19.24
C ASN A 43 0.54 -4.10 20.06
N GLY A 44 1.75 -3.98 19.50
CA GLY A 44 2.98 -4.41 20.14
C GLY A 44 3.06 -5.92 20.40
N HIS A 45 2.31 -6.73 19.65
CA HIS A 45 2.40 -8.18 19.70
C HIS A 45 3.66 -8.66 18.96
N PRO A 46 4.16 -9.86 19.28
CA PRO A 46 5.20 -10.50 18.47
C PRO A 46 4.78 -10.59 17.01
N TYR A 47 5.70 -10.24 16.11
CA TYR A 47 5.46 -10.23 14.67
C TYR A 47 6.61 -10.91 13.92
N ASN A 48 6.36 -11.23 12.65
CA ASN A 48 7.33 -11.83 11.74
C ASN A 48 7.25 -11.12 10.37
N ARG A 49 7.96 -11.64 9.37
CA ARG A 49 7.97 -11.11 7.98
C ARG A 49 6.59 -10.95 7.31
N LYS A 50 5.50 -11.50 7.87
CA LYS A 50 4.13 -11.23 7.40
C LYS A 50 3.67 -9.80 7.66
N CYS A 51 4.29 -9.06 8.58
CA CYS A 51 4.02 -7.64 8.73
C CYS A 51 4.44 -6.85 7.48
N ASP A 52 5.53 -7.25 6.81
CA ASP A 52 5.99 -6.60 5.59
C ASP A 52 5.06 -6.89 4.40
N VAL A 53 4.43 -8.07 4.38
CA VAL A 53 3.39 -8.41 3.40
C VAL A 53 2.17 -7.50 3.57
N TYR A 54 1.77 -7.22 4.81
CA TYR A 54 0.69 -6.27 5.09
C TYR A 54 1.05 -4.87 4.59
N SER A 55 2.22 -4.37 4.98
CA SER A 55 2.72 -3.05 4.56
C SER A 55 2.78 -2.93 3.04
N PHE A 56 3.22 -3.98 2.35
CA PHE A 56 3.25 -4.04 0.89
C PHE A 56 1.85 -3.93 0.27
N GLY A 57 0.83 -4.57 0.86
CA GLY A 57 -0.56 -4.44 0.42
C GLY A 57 -1.06 -2.99 0.49
N ILE A 58 -0.71 -2.26 1.55
CA ILE A 58 -1.02 -0.84 1.71
C ILE A 58 -0.24 0.00 0.68
N CYS A 59 1.05 -0.26 0.46
CA CYS A 59 1.84 0.43 -0.56
C CYS A 59 1.26 0.21 -1.97
N LEU A 60 0.79 -0.99 -2.27
CA LEU A 60 0.18 -1.29 -3.56
C LEU A 60 -1.10 -0.48 -3.77
N TRP A 61 -1.89 -0.29 -2.71
CA TRP A 61 -3.04 0.60 -2.72
C TRP A 61 -2.65 2.07 -2.91
N GLU A 62 -1.64 2.57 -2.18
CA GLU A 62 -1.12 3.93 -2.35
C GLU A 62 -0.69 4.19 -3.80
N VAL A 63 0.04 3.24 -4.42
CA VAL A 63 0.46 3.35 -5.82
C VAL A 63 -0.73 3.37 -6.78
N TYR A 64 -1.79 2.59 -6.51
CA TYR A 64 -2.96 2.53 -7.37
C TYR A 64 -3.86 3.77 -7.24
N CYS A 65 -4.08 4.22 -6.01
CA CYS A 65 -4.98 5.33 -5.68
C CYS A 65 -4.30 6.70 -5.74
N CYS A 66 -2.96 6.74 -5.72
CA CYS A 66 -2.17 7.96 -5.56
C CYS A 66 -2.62 8.79 -4.34
N ASP A 67 -2.92 8.10 -3.23
CA ASP A 67 -3.49 8.70 -2.02
C ASP A 67 -2.84 8.15 -0.75
N MET A 68 -2.89 8.93 0.34
CA MET A 68 -2.27 8.59 1.62
C MET A 68 -3.18 7.64 2.42
N PRO A 69 -2.67 6.59 3.05
CA PRO A 69 -3.47 5.78 3.97
C PRO A 69 -3.79 6.57 5.24
N TYR A 70 -5.09 6.77 5.50
CA TYR A 70 -5.61 7.35 6.74
C TYR A 70 -5.08 8.76 7.09
N PRO A 71 -5.15 9.74 6.17
CA PRO A 71 -4.49 11.04 6.33
C PRO A 71 -4.99 11.85 7.53
N ASP A 72 -6.24 11.63 7.95
CA ASP A 72 -6.93 12.42 8.98
C ASP A 72 -6.95 11.74 10.36
N LEU A 73 -6.32 10.56 10.51
CA LEU A 73 -6.35 9.80 11.75
C LEU A 73 -5.04 9.94 12.53
N SER A 74 -5.16 10.22 13.82
CA SER A 74 -4.04 10.16 14.77
C SER A 74 -3.59 8.72 15.05
N PHE A 75 -2.44 8.55 15.69
CA PHE A 75 -1.91 7.23 16.06
C PHE A 75 -2.92 6.33 16.79
N SER A 76 -3.59 6.88 17.80
CA SER A 76 -4.56 6.14 18.60
C SER A 76 -5.82 5.79 17.79
N GLU A 77 -6.24 6.67 16.88
CA GLU A 77 -7.37 6.44 15.98
C GLU A 77 -7.06 5.37 14.94
N VAL A 78 -5.88 5.43 14.29
CA VAL A 78 -5.42 4.38 13.36
C VAL A 78 -5.34 3.04 14.08
N THR A 79 -4.70 3.00 15.25
CA THR A 79 -4.59 1.77 16.04
C THR A 79 -5.96 1.20 16.36
N SER A 80 -6.88 2.02 16.88
CA SER A 80 -8.24 1.59 17.18
C SER A 80 -8.99 1.10 15.94
N ALA A 81 -8.93 1.85 14.84
CA ALA A 81 -9.68 1.54 13.63
C ALA A 81 -9.13 0.28 12.92
N VAL A 82 -7.81 0.19 12.73
CA VAL A 82 -7.18 -0.94 12.02
C VAL A 82 -7.27 -2.24 12.84
N VAL A 83 -7.03 -2.16 14.15
CA VAL A 83 -7.00 -3.35 15.03
C VAL A 83 -8.40 -3.77 15.44
N ARG A 84 -9.24 -2.84 15.93
CA ARG A 84 -10.53 -3.19 16.56
C ARG A 84 -11.69 -3.17 15.58
N GLN A 85 -11.64 -2.30 14.58
CA GLN A 85 -12.71 -2.15 13.58
C GLN A 85 -12.35 -2.83 12.25
N ASN A 86 -11.15 -3.39 12.14
CA ASN A 86 -10.62 -3.99 10.92
C ASN A 86 -10.66 -3.03 9.71
N LEU A 87 -10.44 -1.73 9.94
CA LEU A 87 -10.45 -0.72 8.90
C LEU A 87 -9.32 -0.98 7.88
N ARG A 88 -9.64 -0.87 6.59
CA ARG A 88 -8.69 -0.92 5.47
C ARG A 88 -8.97 0.23 4.51
N PRO A 89 -7.98 0.67 3.70
CA PRO A 89 -8.21 1.70 2.69
C PRO A 89 -9.28 1.26 1.69
N GLU A 90 -10.13 2.20 1.25
CA GLU A 90 -11.20 1.90 0.30
C GLU A 90 -10.60 1.62 -1.08
N ILE A 91 -10.95 0.48 -1.67
CA ILE A 91 -10.55 0.17 -3.06
C ILE A 91 -11.60 0.75 -4.01
N PRO A 92 -11.23 1.66 -4.93
CA PRO A 92 -12.16 2.22 -5.91
C PRO A 92 -12.78 1.14 -6.80
N ARG A 93 -14.04 1.35 -7.22
CA ARG A 93 -14.78 0.40 -8.08
C ARG A 93 -14.11 0.16 -9.45
N CYS A 94 -13.26 1.07 -9.90
CA CYS A 94 -12.49 0.92 -11.14
C CYS A 94 -11.25 0.02 -10.98
N CYS A 95 -10.89 -0.39 -9.75
CA CYS A 95 -9.77 -1.28 -9.51
C CYS A 95 -10.06 -2.68 -10.10
N PRO A 96 -9.17 -3.20 -10.96
CA PRO A 96 -9.30 -4.57 -11.46
C PRO A 96 -9.39 -5.55 -10.30
N SER A 97 -10.37 -6.47 -10.37
CA SER A 97 -10.63 -7.43 -9.27
C SER A 97 -9.41 -8.27 -8.91
N SER A 98 -8.55 -8.58 -9.89
CA SER A 98 -7.29 -9.30 -9.66
C SER A 98 -6.33 -8.53 -8.76
N LEU A 99 -6.14 -7.24 -9.04
CA LEU A 99 -5.30 -6.35 -8.24
C LEU A 99 -5.91 -6.11 -6.85
N ALA A 100 -7.21 -5.85 -6.79
CA ALA A 100 -7.93 -5.70 -5.52
C ALA A 100 -7.82 -6.96 -4.64
N ASN A 101 -7.83 -8.15 -5.25
CA ASN A 101 -7.65 -9.40 -4.54
C ASN A 101 -6.23 -9.55 -3.96
N VAL A 102 -5.19 -9.12 -4.68
CA VAL A 102 -3.82 -9.09 -4.15
C VAL A 102 -3.74 -8.19 -2.92
N MET A 103 -4.21 -6.94 -3.02
CA MET A 103 -4.23 -6.00 -1.88
C MET A 103 -4.95 -6.63 -0.68
N LYS A 104 -6.16 -7.19 -0.91
CA LYS A 104 -6.98 -7.81 0.13
C LYS A 104 -6.32 -8.99 0.84
N ARG A 105 -5.63 -9.85 0.09
CA ARG A 105 -4.89 -10.98 0.68
C ARG A 105 -3.66 -10.52 1.45
N CYS A 106 -2.97 -9.49 0.97
CA CYS A 106 -1.77 -8.98 1.63
C CYS A 106 -2.08 -8.36 3.00
N TRP A 107 -3.18 -7.61 3.12
CA TRP A 107 -3.52 -6.89 4.35
C TRP A 107 -4.56 -7.59 5.25
N ASP A 108 -4.68 -8.91 5.18
CA ASP A 108 -5.56 -9.67 6.08
C ASP A 108 -5.20 -9.40 7.55
N ALA A 109 -6.19 -9.34 8.43
CA ALA A 109 -5.97 -9.13 9.85
C ALA A 109 -5.13 -10.26 10.47
N ASN A 110 -5.36 -11.50 10.03
CA ASN A 110 -4.59 -12.65 10.49
C ASN A 110 -3.31 -12.81 9.64
N PRO A 111 -2.11 -12.72 10.24
CA PRO A 111 -0.84 -12.94 9.55
C PRO A 111 -0.75 -14.27 8.80
N ASP A 112 -1.36 -15.33 9.33
CA ASP A 112 -1.31 -16.69 8.74
C ASP A 112 -2.12 -16.80 7.44
N LYS A 113 -3.10 -15.91 7.24
CA LYS A 113 -3.89 -15.85 6.00
C LYS A 113 -3.20 -15.07 4.90
N ARG A 114 -2.19 -14.27 5.24
CA ARG A 114 -1.43 -13.50 4.28
C ARG A 114 -0.53 -14.46 3.48
N PRO A 115 -0.37 -14.25 2.17
CA PRO A 115 0.56 -15.02 1.35
C PRO A 115 2.01 -14.83 1.81
N GLU A 116 2.91 -15.71 1.39
CA GLU A 116 4.35 -15.41 1.35
C GLU A 116 4.64 -14.38 0.26
N MET A 117 5.69 -13.57 0.43
CA MET A 117 6.03 -12.55 -0.58
C MET A 117 6.30 -13.16 -1.96
N ALA A 118 6.87 -14.37 -2.03
CA ALA A 118 7.05 -15.10 -3.28
C ALA A 118 5.71 -15.41 -3.98
N GLU A 119 4.68 -15.77 -3.21
CA GLU A 119 3.34 -15.97 -3.76
C GLU A 119 2.71 -14.66 -4.22
N VAL A 120 2.97 -13.55 -3.53
CA VAL A 120 2.52 -12.21 -3.96
C VAL A 120 3.10 -11.86 -5.32
N VAL A 121 4.39 -12.13 -5.55
CA VAL A 121 5.03 -11.95 -6.87
C VAL A 121 4.31 -12.77 -7.93
N SER A 122 4.09 -14.06 -7.70
CA SER A 122 3.37 -14.92 -8.65
C SER A 122 1.94 -14.43 -8.92
N MET A 123 1.25 -13.93 -7.89
CA MET A 123 -0.09 -13.37 -8.06
C MET A 123 -0.07 -12.10 -8.93
N LEU A 124 0.92 -11.22 -8.75
CA LEU A 124 1.08 -9.99 -9.53
C LEU A 124 1.46 -10.28 -10.99
N GLU A 125 2.39 -11.22 -11.22
CA GLU A 125 2.79 -11.65 -12.57
C GLU A 125 1.64 -12.32 -13.34
N ALA A 126 0.72 -12.97 -12.64
CA ALA A 126 -0.47 -13.57 -13.23
C ALA A 126 -1.57 -12.54 -13.58
N ILE A 127 -1.43 -11.26 -13.20
CA ILE A 127 -2.40 -10.23 -13.57
C ILE A 127 -2.28 -9.94 -15.06
N ASP A 128 -3.36 -10.19 -15.80
CA ASP A 128 -3.47 -9.81 -17.20
C ASP A 128 -3.52 -8.27 -17.33
N THR A 129 -2.39 -7.70 -17.75
CA THR A 129 -2.24 -6.26 -17.99
C THR A 129 -2.73 -5.84 -19.37
N SER A 130 -3.06 -6.78 -20.27
CA SER A 130 -3.54 -6.46 -21.63
C SER A 130 -4.91 -5.78 -21.65
N LYS A 131 -5.71 -6.00 -20.60
CA LYS A 131 -7.03 -5.39 -20.39
C LYS A 131 -6.98 -4.16 -19.47
N GLY A 132 -5.78 -3.80 -19.00
CA GLY A 132 -5.56 -2.59 -18.24
C GLY A 132 -5.80 -1.39 -19.15
N GLY A 133 -6.99 -0.81 -19.09
CA GLY A 133 -7.21 0.55 -19.55
C GLY A 133 -6.30 1.43 -18.72
N GLY A 134 -5.09 1.69 -19.22
CA GLY A 134 -4.15 2.58 -18.54
C GLY A 134 -4.89 3.86 -18.18
N MET A 135 -4.52 4.46 -17.05
CA MET A 135 -4.79 5.89 -16.85
C MET A 135 -3.93 6.66 -17.87
N ILE A 136 -4.26 6.53 -19.16
CA ILE A 136 -3.78 7.42 -20.19
C ILE A 136 -4.51 8.73 -19.88
N PRO A 137 -3.80 9.82 -19.54
CA PRO A 137 -4.44 11.12 -19.44
C PRO A 137 -5.18 11.36 -20.76
N LYS A 138 -6.48 11.66 -20.69
CA LYS A 138 -7.24 12.16 -21.84
C LYS A 138 -6.73 13.55 -22.19
N ASP A 139 -5.52 13.64 -22.73
CA ASP A 139 -5.03 14.88 -23.33
C ASP A 139 -4.08 14.61 -24.48
N GLN A 140 -4.56 13.81 -25.44
CA GLN A 140 -4.24 14.00 -26.84
C GLN A 140 -5.51 13.87 -27.66
N SER A 141 -6.27 14.96 -27.71
CA SER A 141 -7.04 15.29 -28.92
C SER A 141 -7.31 16.78 -28.98
N GLN A 142 -6.63 17.40 -29.95
CA GLN A 142 -7.13 18.50 -30.78
C GLN A 142 -7.40 19.83 -30.07
N GLY A 143 -6.65 20.85 -30.51
CA GLY A 143 -6.82 22.22 -30.07
C GLY A 143 -8.27 22.67 -30.11
N CYS A 144 -8.78 23.10 -28.95
CA CYS A 144 -9.86 24.05 -28.87
C CYS A 144 -9.45 25.10 -27.83
N LEU A 145 -8.99 26.25 -28.36
CA LEU A 145 -8.62 27.44 -27.63
C LEU A 145 -9.86 28.05 -26.96
N SER A 146 -10.21 27.65 -25.72
CA SER A 146 -11.21 28.42 -24.97
C SER A 146 -11.24 28.28 -23.45
N CYS A 147 -10.44 27.42 -22.79
CA CYS A 147 -10.67 27.15 -21.36
C CYS A 147 -9.61 27.67 -20.37
N PHE A 148 -8.52 28.30 -20.80
CA PHE A 148 -7.58 28.94 -19.87
C PHE A 148 -7.91 30.42 -19.67
N SER A 149 -8.96 30.67 -18.89
CA SER A 149 -9.05 31.91 -18.12
C SER A 149 -9.60 31.61 -16.74
N ARG A 150 -8.70 31.59 -15.76
CA ARG A 150 -8.99 32.10 -14.43
C ARG A 150 -7.68 32.56 -13.80
N HIS A 151 -7.52 33.88 -13.85
CA HIS A 151 -6.55 34.62 -13.08
C HIS A 151 -6.76 34.33 -11.59
N ARG A 152 -5.68 34.08 -10.85
CA ARG A 152 -5.64 34.32 -9.40
C ARG A 152 -4.47 35.25 -9.11
N GLY A 153 -4.80 36.51 -8.86
CA GLY A 153 -4.16 37.32 -7.82
C GLY A 153 -5.12 37.42 -6.62
N PRO A 154 -4.87 38.30 -5.64
CA PRO A 154 -3.73 39.21 -5.51
C PRO A 154 -2.49 38.59 -4.87
#